data_AF-A0A1S3PB21-F1
#
_entry.id   AF-A0A1S3PB21-F1
#
_cell.length_a   1.000
_cell.length_b   1.000
_cell.length_c   1.000
_cell.angle_alpha   90.00
_cell.angle_beta   90.00
_cell.angle_gamma   90.00
#
_symmetry.space_group_name_H-M   'P 1'
#
loop_
_entity.id
_entity.type
_entity.pdbx_description
1 polymer ?
#
loop_
_entity_poly.entity_id
_entity_poly.type
_entity_poly.pdbx_seq_one_letter_code
_entity_poly.pdbx_strand_id
1 'polypeptide(L)'
;MNVFSYESSDLDWCEANYRHSEVHSEIYTTMSSLIFFVISPIMLYLLHPYARERNLAVHLVWIMMMITGLFSAYFHMTLSFMGQMLDEQSILWVLSFCYALWFSLRVFPCFINDRLATITPAQGFCSQNIICEYWK
;
A
#
# COMPACT_ATOMS: atom_id res chain seq x y z
N MET A 1 26.47 -14.53 0.55
CA MET A 1 25.15 -14.52 1.22
C MET A 1 24.10 -14.71 0.13
N ASN A 2 23.34 -15.80 0.16
CA ASN A 2 22.30 -16.03 -0.83
C ASN A 2 21.02 -15.37 -0.32
N VAL A 3 20.78 -14.12 -0.72
CA VAL A 3 19.62 -13.31 -0.28
C VAL A 3 18.26 -13.89 -0.68
N PHE A 4 18.25 -14.89 -1.55
CA PHE A 4 17.06 -15.62 -1.97
C PHE A 4 16.95 -17.01 -1.33
N SER A 5 17.91 -17.45 -0.51
CA SER A 5 17.79 -18.76 0.13
C SER A 5 16.64 -18.74 1.14
N TYR A 6 16.00 -19.89 1.31
CA TYR A 6 15.05 -20.11 2.39
C TYR A 6 15.71 -19.83 3.74
N GLU A 7 14.94 -19.25 4.66
CA GLU A 7 15.39 -18.90 6.02
C GLU A 7 16.67 -18.06 6.05
N SER A 8 16.77 -17.12 5.11
CA SER A 8 17.85 -16.14 5.07
C SER A 8 17.52 -14.84 5.81
N SER A 9 16.28 -14.66 6.26
CA SER A 9 15.90 -13.51 7.08
C SER A 9 16.42 -13.64 8.51
N ASP A 10 16.83 -12.52 9.10
CA ASP A 10 17.28 -12.48 10.50
C ASP A 10 16.09 -12.50 11.50
N LEU A 11 14.87 -12.31 11.00
CA LEU A 11 13.63 -12.30 11.76
C LEU A 11 12.82 -13.56 11.50
N ASP A 12 12.37 -14.16 12.59
CA ASP A 12 11.49 -15.33 12.66
C ASP A 12 10.35 -14.99 13.63
N TRP A 13 9.11 -15.33 13.27
CA TRP A 13 7.95 -15.01 14.09
C TRP A 13 7.62 -16.16 15.05
N CYS A 14 6.46 -16.06 15.72
CA CYS A 14 6.05 -17.00 16.76
C CYS A 14 5.57 -18.36 16.20
N GLU A 15 5.24 -18.45 14.91
CA GLU A 15 4.80 -19.71 14.29
C GLU A 15 6.01 -20.60 13.99
N ALA A 16 5.91 -21.90 14.29
CA ALA A 16 7.03 -22.82 14.05
C ALA A 16 7.12 -23.20 12.57
N ASN A 17 8.32 -23.03 12.00
CA ASN A 17 8.59 -23.28 10.59
C ASN A 17 8.34 -24.74 10.19
N TYR A 18 7.64 -24.94 9.06
CA TYR A 18 7.28 -26.23 8.44
C TYR A 18 6.44 -27.16 9.32
N ARG A 19 5.80 -26.64 10.37
CA ARG A 19 5.00 -27.46 11.31
C ARG A 19 3.80 -28.14 10.65
N HIS A 20 3.21 -27.48 9.65
CA HIS A 20 1.95 -27.91 9.04
C HIS A 20 2.07 -28.28 7.55
N SER A 21 3.14 -27.89 6.86
CA SER A 21 3.39 -28.15 5.43
C SER A 21 4.89 -28.12 5.16
N GLU A 22 5.38 -29.09 4.37
CA GLU A 22 6.79 -29.13 3.95
C GLU A 22 7.14 -28.02 2.93
N VAL A 23 6.13 -27.37 2.35
CA VAL A 23 6.27 -26.34 1.31
C VAL A 23 6.28 -24.91 1.86
N HIS A 24 5.73 -24.67 3.06
CA HIS A 24 5.51 -23.32 3.60
C HIS A 24 6.03 -23.26 5.04
N SER A 25 6.90 -22.32 5.36
CA SER A 25 7.44 -22.17 6.71
C SER A 25 6.34 -21.77 7.71
N GLU A 26 5.60 -20.69 7.47
CA GLU A 26 4.50 -20.22 8.35
C GLU A 26 3.14 -20.22 7.62
N ILE A 27 2.30 -21.22 7.86
CA ILE A 27 1.04 -21.38 7.11
C ILE A 27 -0.02 -20.39 7.58
N TYR A 28 -0.20 -20.22 8.89
CA TYR A 28 -1.30 -19.37 9.37
C TYR A 28 -1.05 -17.92 8.96
N THR A 29 0.20 -17.47 9.02
CA THR A 29 0.56 -16.13 8.56
C THR A 29 0.40 -15.99 7.05
N THR A 30 0.85 -16.98 6.25
CA THR A 30 0.65 -16.98 4.79
C THR A 30 -0.83 -16.92 4.40
N MET A 31 -1.68 -17.74 5.04
CA MET A 31 -3.13 -17.75 4.79
C MET A 31 -3.80 -16.44 5.19
N SER A 32 -3.34 -15.82 6.27
CA SER A 32 -3.83 -14.52 6.71
C SER A 32 -3.49 -13.42 5.70
N SER A 33 -2.28 -13.44 5.12
CA SER A 33 -1.88 -12.50 4.06
C SER A 33 -2.68 -12.68 2.77
N LEU A 34 -3.17 -13.89 2.48
CA LEU A 34 -4.06 -14.12 1.34
C LEU A 34 -5.43 -13.44 1.46
N ILE A 35 -5.87 -13.09 2.68
CA ILE A 35 -7.13 -12.36 2.89
C ILE A 35 -7.12 -11.00 2.16
N PHE A 36 -5.95 -10.38 1.96
CA PHE A 36 -5.83 -9.14 1.21
C PHE A 36 -6.28 -9.27 -0.25
N PHE A 37 -6.21 -10.46 -0.86
CA PHE A 37 -6.74 -10.71 -2.21
C PHE A 37 -8.25 -10.83 -2.26
N VAL A 38 -8.91 -11.02 -1.11
CA VAL A 38 -10.38 -11.03 -1.02
C VAL A 38 -10.91 -9.66 -0.63
N ILE A 39 -10.33 -9.05 0.42
CA ILE A 39 -10.80 -7.76 0.94
C ILE A 39 -10.53 -6.63 -0.07
N SER A 40 -9.36 -6.60 -0.70
CA SER A 40 -8.99 -5.48 -1.58
C SER A 40 -9.89 -5.34 -2.81
N PRO A 41 -10.25 -6.41 -3.55
CA PRO A 41 -11.23 -6.31 -4.64
C PRO A 41 -12.64 -5.90 -4.16
N ILE A 42 -13.08 -6.41 -3.00
CA ILE A 42 -14.37 -6.02 -2.42
C ILE A 42 -14.37 -4.51 -2.14
N MET A 43 -13.31 -4.00 -1.52
CA MET A 43 -13.18 -2.57 -1.23
C MET A 43 -13.04 -1.74 -2.51
N LEU A 44 -12.33 -2.23 -3.52
CA LEU A 44 -12.22 -1.58 -4.82
C LEU A 44 -13.60 -1.43 -5.50
N TYR A 45 -14.46 -2.45 -5.38
CA TYR A 45 -15.85 -2.37 -5.86
C TYR A 45 -16.71 -1.42 -5.03
N LEU A 46 -16.68 -1.55 -3.70
CA LEU A 46 -17.51 -0.75 -2.79
C LEU A 46 -17.14 0.74 -2.78
N LEU A 47 -15.85 1.07 -2.91
CA LEU A 47 -15.36 2.45 -2.94
C LEU A 47 -15.37 3.08 -4.34
N HIS A 48 -15.71 2.33 -5.39
CA HIS A 48 -15.80 2.85 -6.75
C HIS A 48 -16.64 4.14 -6.89
N PRO A 49 -17.85 4.27 -6.31
CA PRO A 49 -18.61 5.52 -6.36
C PRO A 49 -17.90 6.68 -5.65
N TYR A 50 -17.27 6.42 -4.50
CA TYR A 50 -16.48 7.42 -3.77
C TYR A 50 -15.24 7.87 -4.55
N ALA A 51 -14.51 6.93 -5.14
CA ALA A 51 -13.33 7.20 -5.96
C ALA A 51 -13.68 8.05 -7.19
N ARG A 52 -14.86 7.83 -7.78
CA ARG A 52 -15.38 8.65 -8.87
C ARG A 52 -15.68 10.10 -8.49
N GLU A 53 -16.16 10.34 -7.27
CA GLU A 53 -16.50 11.69 -6.79
C GLU A 53 -15.28 12.48 -6.28
N ARG A 54 -14.29 11.79 -5.72
CA ARG A 54 -13.13 12.42 -5.06
C ARG A 54 -11.86 12.32 -5.90
N ASN A 55 -11.35 11.11 -6.09
CA ASN A 55 -10.12 10.85 -6.83
C ASN A 55 -10.01 9.36 -7.17
N LEU A 56 -9.81 9.03 -8.45
CA LEU A 56 -9.65 7.65 -8.93
C LEU A 56 -8.39 6.96 -8.34
N ALA A 57 -7.40 7.73 -7.89
CA ALA A 57 -6.19 7.22 -7.27
C ALA A 57 -6.45 6.44 -5.95
N VAL A 58 -7.65 6.53 -5.36
CA VAL A 58 -8.08 5.64 -4.28
C VAL A 58 -8.02 4.17 -4.70
N HIS A 59 -8.30 3.84 -5.96
CA HIS A 59 -8.15 2.46 -6.46
C HIS A 59 -6.70 1.98 -6.46
N LEU A 60 -5.73 2.89 -6.68
CA LEU A 60 -4.31 2.52 -6.65
C LEU A 60 -3.88 2.04 -5.25
N VAL A 61 -4.42 2.63 -4.19
CA VAL A 61 -4.15 2.19 -2.80
C VAL A 61 -4.60 0.74 -2.60
N TRP A 62 -5.80 0.39 -3.05
CA TRP A 62 -6.32 -0.98 -2.94
C TRP A 62 -5.57 -1.97 -3.82
N ILE A 63 -5.10 -1.56 -5.00
CA ILE A 63 -4.22 -2.39 -5.83
C ILE A 63 -2.87 -2.62 -5.15
N MET A 64 -2.28 -1.58 -4.57
CA MET A 64 -1.02 -1.70 -3.81
C MET A 64 -1.21 -2.59 -2.58
N MET A 65 -2.38 -2.56 -1.93
CA MET A 65 -2.70 -3.46 -0.81
C MET A 65 -2.68 -4.95 -1.21
N MET A 66 -3.11 -5.28 -2.43
CA MET A 66 -2.96 -6.66 -2.96
C MET A 66 -1.50 -7.04 -3.16
N ILE A 67 -0.67 -6.10 -3.64
CA ILE A 67 0.77 -6.32 -3.84
C ILE A 67 1.47 -6.54 -2.49
N THR A 68 1.12 -5.76 -1.46
CA THR A 68 1.62 -5.98 -0.09
C THR A 68 1.22 -7.34 0.44
N GLY A 69 -0.03 -7.78 0.24
CA GLY A 69 -0.46 -9.13 0.61
C GLY A 69 0.32 -10.24 -0.12
N LEU A 70 0.67 -10.03 -1.38
CA LEU A 70 1.51 -10.96 -2.15
C LEU A 70 2.91 -11.09 -1.57
N PHE A 71 3.56 -9.97 -1.27
CA PHE A 71 4.93 -9.96 -0.73
C PHE A 71 4.99 -10.48 0.69
N SER A 72 3.99 -10.16 1.52
CA SER A 72 3.84 -10.76 2.85
C SER A 72 3.67 -12.28 2.77
N ALA A 73 2.80 -12.78 1.90
CA ALA A 73 2.65 -14.23 1.70
C ALA A 73 3.95 -14.88 1.18
N TYR A 74 4.67 -14.22 0.26
CA TYR A 74 5.96 -14.71 -0.23
C TYR A 74 7.03 -14.74 0.88
N PHE A 75 7.08 -13.73 1.75
CA PHE A 75 7.98 -13.69 2.90
C PHE A 75 7.66 -14.83 3.87
N HIS A 76 6.42 -14.97 4.32
CA HIS A 76 6.03 -16.01 5.30
C HIS A 76 6.06 -17.44 4.75
N MET A 77 6.06 -17.61 3.43
CA MET A 77 6.28 -18.91 2.80
C MET A 77 7.76 -19.31 2.76
N THR A 78 8.66 -18.33 2.62
CA THR A 78 10.08 -18.59 2.30
C THR A 78 11.05 -18.20 3.42
N LEU A 79 10.66 -17.31 4.33
CA LEU A 79 11.53 -16.60 5.28
C LEU A 79 12.82 -16.08 4.59
N SER A 80 12.68 -15.52 3.39
CA SER A 80 13.82 -15.01 2.64
C SER A 80 14.08 -13.53 2.95
N PHE A 81 15.36 -13.12 2.99
CA PHE A 81 15.73 -11.72 3.18
C PHE A 81 15.15 -10.81 2.09
N MET A 82 15.15 -11.26 0.84
CA MET A 82 14.49 -10.51 -0.25
C MET A 82 12.98 -10.37 -0.01
N GLY A 83 12.32 -11.43 0.48
CA GLY A 83 10.90 -11.37 0.83
C GLY A 83 10.63 -10.33 1.92
N GLN A 84 11.47 -10.28 2.95
CA GLN A 84 11.40 -9.29 4.02
C GLN A 84 11.49 -7.86 3.48
N MET A 85 12.49 -7.59 2.64
CA MET A 85 12.68 -6.25 2.05
C MET A 85 11.52 -5.83 1.15
N LEU A 86 10.94 -6.76 0.38
CA LEU A 86 9.78 -6.48 -0.48
C LEU A 86 8.52 -6.20 0.33
N ASP A 87 8.29 -6.95 1.41
CA ASP A 87 7.14 -6.75 2.29
C ASP A 87 7.21 -5.37 2.96
N GLU A 88 8.32 -5.07 3.65
CA GLU A 88 8.56 -3.77 4.31
C GLU A 88 8.47 -2.59 3.32
N GLN A 89 9.10 -2.73 2.13
CA GLN A 89 9.09 -1.66 1.12
C GLN A 89 7.68 -1.40 0.56
N SER A 90 6.86 -2.43 0.40
CA SER A 90 5.51 -2.29 -0.13
C SER A 90 4.57 -1.58 0.84
N ILE A 91 4.71 -1.82 2.15
CA ILE A 91 3.98 -1.10 3.19
C ILE A 91 4.29 0.39 3.12
N LEU A 92 5.57 0.76 2.96
CA LEU A 92 5.98 2.16 2.82
C LEU A 92 5.38 2.81 1.57
N TRP A 93 5.25 2.08 0.45
CA TRP A 93 4.58 2.60 -0.74
C TRP A 93 3.09 2.87 -0.48
N VAL A 94 2.37 1.92 0.12
CA VAL A 94 0.96 2.10 0.50
C VAL A 94 0.80 3.32 1.41
N LEU A 95 1.63 3.45 2.45
CA LEU A 95 1.60 4.60 3.36
C LEU A 95 1.88 5.92 2.64
N SER A 96 2.83 5.93 1.70
CA SER A 96 3.16 7.12 0.91
C SER A 96 2.00 7.54 0.01
N PHE A 97 1.34 6.59 -0.66
CA PHE A 97 0.14 6.88 -1.46
C PHE A 97 -1.03 7.34 -0.59
N CYS A 98 -1.26 6.68 0.54
CA CYS A 98 -2.28 7.11 1.50
C CYS A 98 -2.03 8.55 1.97
N TYR A 99 -0.79 8.87 2.34
CA TYR A 99 -0.41 10.21 2.76
C TYR A 99 -0.66 11.23 1.64
N ALA A 100 -0.19 10.97 0.42
CA ALA A 100 -0.39 11.87 -0.72
C ALA A 100 -1.88 12.09 -1.08
N LEU A 101 -2.72 11.07 -0.91
CA LEU A 101 -4.14 11.13 -1.28
C LEU A 101 -5.02 11.78 -0.22
N TRP A 102 -4.83 11.42 1.05
CA TRP A 102 -5.66 11.92 2.15
C TRP A 102 -5.13 13.21 2.78
N PHE A 103 -3.80 13.37 2.85
CA PHE A 103 -3.19 14.63 3.28
C PHE A 103 -2.97 15.52 2.05
N SER A 104 -4.00 16.31 1.69
CA SER A 104 -3.83 17.30 0.65
C SER A 104 -2.70 18.26 1.05
N LEU A 105 -1.83 18.61 0.09
CA LEU A 105 -0.74 19.59 0.24
C LEU A 105 -1.21 21.01 0.65
N ARG A 106 -2.47 21.18 1.08
CA ARG A 106 -3.10 22.42 1.59
C ARG A 106 -2.43 23.04 2.81
N VAL A 107 -1.41 22.39 3.40
CA VAL A 107 -0.61 22.93 4.51
C VAL A 107 0.71 23.55 4.02
N PHE A 108 1.04 23.43 2.72
CA PHE A 108 2.23 24.08 2.18
C PHE A 108 1.97 25.58 1.94
N PRO A 109 2.84 26.47 2.44
CA PRO A 109 2.76 27.89 2.14
C PRO A 109 2.82 28.11 0.62
N CYS A 110 2.06 29.12 0.12
CA CYS A 110 1.87 29.38 -1.31
C CYS A 110 3.15 29.38 -2.16
N PHE A 111 4.31 29.67 -1.56
CA PHE A 111 5.61 29.71 -2.23
C PHE A 111 6.06 28.37 -2.86
N ILE A 112 5.49 27.23 -2.45
CA ILE A 112 5.89 25.89 -2.95
C ILE A 112 4.88 25.32 -3.97
N ASN A 113 3.71 25.95 -4.15
CA ASN A 113 2.61 25.38 -4.93
C ASN A 113 2.84 25.33 -6.46
N ASP A 114 3.69 26.20 -7.01
CA ASP A 114 3.87 26.31 -8.47
C ASP A 114 4.57 25.10 -9.12
N ARG A 115 5.22 24.22 -8.34
CA ARG A 115 5.95 23.05 -8.87
C ARG A 115 5.24 21.71 -8.65
N LEU A 116 4.26 21.64 -7.75
CA LEU A 116 3.57 20.39 -7.38
C LEU A 116 2.26 20.17 -8.16
N ALA A 117 1.71 21.22 -8.76
CA ALA A 117 0.52 21.14 -9.62
C ALA A 117 0.71 20.22 -10.85
N THR A 118 1.96 20.02 -11.29
CA THR A 118 2.31 19.16 -12.43
C THR A 118 2.29 17.67 -12.11
N ILE A 119 2.43 17.28 -10.83
CA ILE A 119 2.60 15.88 -10.42
C ILE A 119 1.28 15.24 -9.95
N THR A 120 0.30 16.04 -9.51
CA THR A 120 -1.01 15.53 -9.06
C THR A 120 -2.18 16.30 -9.68
N PRO A 121 -2.55 16.04 -10.94
CA PRO A 121 -3.68 16.71 -11.59
C PRO A 121 -5.03 16.42 -10.92
N ALA A 122 -5.12 15.38 -10.07
CA ALA A 122 -6.37 14.88 -9.52
C ALA A 122 -6.90 15.63 -8.27
N GLN A 123 -6.10 16.48 -7.61
CA GLN A 123 -6.57 17.26 -6.44
C GLN A 123 -6.95 18.71 -6.78
N GLY A 124 -6.72 19.16 -8.02
CA GLY A 124 -6.71 20.57 -8.40
C GLY A 124 -7.98 21.16 -9.02
N PHE A 125 -9.07 20.40 -9.24
CA PHE A 125 -10.19 20.93 -10.03
C PHE A 125 -11.46 21.28 -9.24
N CYS A 126 -11.76 20.60 -8.14
CA CYS A 126 -13.02 20.84 -7.41
C CYS A 126 -12.89 21.76 -6.19
N SER A 127 -11.68 22.01 -5.67
CA SER A 127 -11.51 22.78 -4.42
C SER A 127 -10.90 24.17 -4.58
N GLN A 128 -10.14 24.45 -5.65
CA GLN A 128 -9.61 25.80 -5.87
C GLN A 128 -10.74 26.82 -6.15
N ASN A 129 -11.84 26.41 -6.80
CA ASN A 129 -12.92 27.33 -7.15
C ASN A 129 -13.76 27.81 -5.95
N ILE A 130 -13.82 27.06 -4.85
CA ILE A 130 -14.61 27.46 -3.67
C ILE A 130 -13.83 28.43 -2.77
N ILE A 131 -12.50 28.32 -2.73
CA ILE A 131 -11.69 29.09 -1.76
C ILE A 131 -11.22 30.44 -2.34
N CYS A 132 -11.07 30.57 -3.67
CA CYS A 132 -10.80 31.87 -4.30
C CYS A 132 -12.00 32.85 -4.24
N GLU A 133 -13.23 32.37 -4.03
CA GLU A 133 -14.39 33.26 -3.80
C GLU A 133 -14.47 33.77 -2.34
N TYR A 134 -13.86 33.08 -1.38
CA TYR A 134 -13.88 33.48 0.04
C TYR A 134 -12.78 34.48 0.43
N TRP A 135 -11.84 34.78 -0.48
CA TRP A 135 -10.77 35.78 -0.31
C TRP A 135 -10.86 36.89 -1.38
N LYS A 136 -12.07 37.35 -1.68
CA LYS A 136 -12.33 38.65 -2.30
C LYS A 136 -12.93 39.61 -1.28
#